data_AF-A0A4U7JGR0-F1
#
_entry.id   AF-A0A4U7JGR0-F1
#
_cell.length_a   1.000
_cell.length_b   1.000
_cell.length_c   1.000
_cell.angle_alpha   90.00
_cell.angle_beta   90.00
_cell.angle_gamma   90.00
#
_symmetry.space_group_name_H-M   'P 1'
#
loop_
_entity.id
_entity.type
_entity.pdbx_description
1 polymer ?
#
loop_
_entity_poly.entity_id
_entity_poly.type
_entity_poly.pdbx_seq_one_letter_code
_entity_poly.pdbx_strand_id
1 'polypeptide(L)'
;MMKIETPVLFDANILINFKGQLKFLFGFFTEVLIHKQVYEEAVGQALKDEIHSLKNSISIKFVDDRFPTDDIGRTLVKECDKELRMSFNIDKCEDLGEYKTLLYAKFNNVSILTSQDTTVWSFITRSKYFMGLKCITIQDFSYIIYLSASNKKERKLAKTLYSKFAREEHPFECFKSFMERNKNEIPQYIEYENNRIQNYEQLLQEYAEYYSDDCIDMMQVSYEIENAAKLHPNTCISCIYSRMDKNRCDYLIRKCKYEYSFNDNDCINIRDVFDRRIRSRGR
;
A
#
# COMPACT_ATOMS: atom_id res chain seq x y z
N MET A 1 -8.88 -11.42 -21.37
CA MET A 1 -8.73 -11.32 -19.90
C MET A 1 -7.44 -10.59 -19.65
N MET A 2 -7.47 -9.51 -18.87
CA MET A 2 -6.25 -8.78 -18.53
C MET A 2 -5.38 -9.69 -17.66
N LYS A 3 -4.08 -9.74 -17.94
CA LYS A 3 -3.13 -10.52 -17.15
C LYS A 3 -2.02 -9.62 -16.62
N ILE A 4 -1.51 -9.98 -15.45
CA ILE A 4 -0.30 -9.40 -14.88
C ILE A 4 0.89 -10.03 -15.60
N GLU A 5 1.64 -9.21 -16.32
CA GLU A 5 2.76 -9.62 -17.16
C GLU A 5 4.06 -9.81 -16.37
N THR A 6 4.19 -9.15 -15.22
CA THR A 6 5.35 -9.35 -14.34
C THR A 6 5.23 -10.68 -13.61
N PRO A 7 6.34 -11.45 -13.43
CA PRO A 7 6.34 -12.62 -12.55
C PRO A 7 5.92 -12.25 -11.14
N VAL A 8 5.03 -13.06 -10.56
CA VAL A 8 4.48 -12.82 -9.22
C VAL A 8 4.78 -13.98 -8.30
N LEU A 9 5.45 -13.70 -7.19
CA LEU A 9 5.67 -14.64 -6.10
C LEU A 9 4.49 -14.62 -5.14
N PHE A 10 3.92 -15.81 -4.91
CA PHE A 10 2.76 -16.00 -4.06
C PHE A 10 3.19 -16.32 -2.64
N ASP A 11 2.67 -15.52 -1.71
CA ASP A 11 2.70 -15.81 -0.28
C ASP A 11 1.90 -17.10 0.05
N ALA A 12 2.37 -17.85 1.04
CA ALA A 12 1.74 -19.07 1.53
C ALA A 12 0.29 -18.85 1.94
N ASN A 13 0.02 -17.74 2.64
CA ASN A 13 -1.31 -17.41 3.13
C ASN A 13 -2.29 -17.12 1.99
N ILE A 14 -1.83 -16.53 0.88
CA ILE A 14 -2.67 -16.39 -0.32
C ILE A 14 -3.00 -17.76 -0.90
N LEU A 15 -2.01 -18.64 -1.04
CA LEU A 15 -2.25 -19.98 -1.57
C LEU A 15 -3.28 -20.73 -0.71
N ILE A 16 -3.10 -20.76 0.61
CA ILE A 16 -3.99 -21.44 1.55
C ILE A 16 -5.42 -20.88 1.48
N ASN A 17 -5.58 -19.55 1.47
CA ASN A 17 -6.89 -18.91 1.46
C ASN A 17 -7.65 -19.12 0.13
N PHE A 18 -6.95 -19.35 -0.97
CA PHE A 18 -7.54 -19.59 -2.30
C PHE A 18 -7.58 -21.07 -2.69
N LYS A 19 -7.39 -21.99 -1.73
CA LYS A 19 -7.55 -23.43 -1.95
C LYS A 19 -8.88 -23.76 -2.63
N GLY A 20 -8.83 -24.57 -3.69
CA GLY A 20 -9.96 -24.94 -4.54
C GLY A 20 -10.32 -23.89 -5.60
N GLN A 21 -9.62 -22.76 -5.63
CA GLN A 21 -9.83 -21.65 -6.56
C GLN A 21 -8.54 -21.20 -7.25
N LEU A 22 -7.45 -21.97 -7.15
CA LEU A 22 -6.15 -21.56 -7.70
C LEU A 22 -6.18 -21.43 -9.22
N LYS A 23 -6.98 -22.23 -9.92
CA LYS A 23 -7.17 -22.09 -11.37
C LYS A 23 -7.69 -20.71 -11.75
N PHE A 24 -8.66 -20.21 -10.99
CA PHE A 24 -9.23 -18.89 -11.19
C PHE A 24 -8.20 -17.82 -10.87
N LEU A 25 -7.57 -17.89 -9.68
CA LEU A 25 -6.57 -16.94 -9.22
C LEU A 25 -5.38 -16.84 -10.19
N PHE A 26 -4.74 -17.97 -10.49
CA PHE A 26 -3.56 -18.02 -11.36
C PHE A 26 -3.86 -17.64 -12.80
N GLY A 27 -5.12 -17.74 -13.25
CA GLY A 27 -5.54 -17.32 -14.58
C GLY A 27 -5.18 -15.86 -14.90
N PHE A 28 -5.14 -14.99 -13.89
CA PHE A 28 -4.82 -13.57 -14.03
C PHE A 28 -3.33 -13.26 -14.15
N PHE A 29 -2.45 -14.26 -14.11
CA PHE A 29 -1.00 -14.07 -14.13
C PHE A 29 -0.39 -14.76 -15.35
N THR A 30 0.62 -14.14 -15.93
CA THR A 30 1.41 -14.74 -17.01
C THR A 30 2.39 -15.78 -16.46
N GLU A 31 3.05 -15.46 -15.36
CA GLU A 31 3.96 -16.34 -14.64
C GLU A 31 3.70 -16.30 -13.13
N VAL A 32 3.44 -17.47 -12.56
CA VAL A 32 3.23 -17.69 -11.12
C VAL A 32 4.50 -18.29 -10.54
N LEU A 33 5.08 -17.63 -9.55
CA LEU A 33 6.22 -18.13 -8.80
C LEU A 33 5.76 -18.65 -7.44
N ILE A 34 6.29 -19.80 -7.04
CA ILE A 34 6.05 -20.38 -5.71
C ILE A 34 7.41 -20.76 -5.13
N HIS A 35 7.72 -20.28 -3.93
CA HIS A 35 8.97 -20.66 -3.27
C HIS A 35 8.93 -22.14 -2.88
N LYS A 36 9.96 -22.91 -3.25
CA LYS A 36 9.99 -24.37 -3.08
C LYS A 36 9.87 -24.79 -1.63
N GLN A 37 10.61 -24.15 -0.73
CA GLN A 37 10.54 -24.45 0.70
C GLN A 37 9.14 -24.17 1.28
N VAL A 38 8.47 -23.10 0.82
CA VAL A 38 7.10 -22.78 1.23
C VAL A 38 6.13 -23.84 0.73
N TYR A 39 6.28 -24.26 -0.54
CA TYR A 39 5.50 -25.35 -1.12
C TYR A 39 5.69 -26.65 -0.34
N GLU A 40 6.91 -26.98 0.08
CA GLU A 40 7.23 -28.24 0.75
C GLU A 40 6.76 -28.26 2.21
N GLU A 41 7.01 -27.19 2.95
CA GLU A 41 6.90 -27.14 4.42
C GLU A 41 5.64 -26.44 4.93
N ALA A 42 5.14 -25.40 4.24
CA ALA A 42 4.01 -24.59 4.72
C ALA A 42 2.66 -24.98 4.11
N VAL A 43 2.67 -25.74 3.01
CA VAL A 43 1.47 -26.04 2.23
C VAL A 43 1.05 -27.51 2.36
N GLY A 44 -0.21 -27.75 2.71
CA GLY A 44 -0.79 -29.09 2.84
C GLY A 44 -0.98 -29.83 1.51
N GLN A 45 -1.03 -31.16 1.56
CA GLN A 45 -1.06 -32.04 0.37
C GLN A 45 -2.18 -31.71 -0.62
N ALA A 46 -3.39 -31.43 -0.14
CA ALA A 46 -4.51 -31.10 -1.02
C ALA A 46 -4.24 -29.88 -1.92
N LEU A 47 -3.46 -28.91 -1.44
CA LEU A 47 -3.10 -27.74 -2.24
C LEU A 47 -1.93 -28.04 -3.17
N LYS A 48 -1.00 -28.92 -2.76
CA LYS A 48 0.05 -29.46 -3.63
C LYS A 48 -0.54 -30.17 -4.84
N ASP A 49 -1.58 -30.98 -4.63
CA ASP A 49 -2.29 -31.72 -5.69
C ASP A 49 -3.00 -30.75 -6.65
N GLU A 50 -3.67 -29.72 -6.12
CA GLU A 50 -4.30 -28.68 -6.92
C GLU A 50 -3.26 -27.94 -7.79
N ILE A 51 -2.17 -27.45 -7.21
CA ILE A 51 -1.08 -26.80 -7.96
C ILE A 51 -0.54 -27.73 -9.06
N HIS A 52 -0.34 -29.01 -8.74
CA HIS A 52 0.18 -29.98 -9.71
C HIS A 52 -0.76 -30.16 -10.91
N SER A 53 -2.08 -30.20 -10.67
CA SER A 53 -3.08 -30.31 -11.73
C SER A 53 -3.08 -29.12 -12.70
N LEU A 54 -2.59 -27.96 -12.28
CA LEU A 54 -2.59 -26.72 -13.06
C LEU A 54 -1.33 -26.52 -13.91
N LYS A 55 -0.23 -27.22 -13.62
CA LYS A 55 1.09 -27.00 -14.25
C LYS A 55 1.08 -27.08 -15.79
N ASN A 56 0.19 -27.90 -16.36
CA ASN A 56 0.09 -28.06 -17.82
C ASN A 56 -0.67 -26.93 -18.51
N SER A 57 -1.39 -26.10 -17.76
CA SER A 57 -2.29 -25.06 -18.28
C SER A 57 -1.90 -23.64 -17.86
N ILE A 58 -1.04 -23.52 -16.84
CA ILE A 58 -0.62 -22.26 -16.23
C ILE A 58 0.89 -22.34 -16.05
N SER A 59 1.60 -21.26 -16.38
CA SER A 59 3.04 -21.15 -16.14
C SER A 59 3.30 -21.00 -14.64
N ILE A 60 3.62 -22.12 -13.98
CA ILE A 60 3.95 -22.20 -12.56
C ILE A 60 5.41 -22.61 -12.43
N LYS A 61 6.21 -21.77 -11.78
CA LYS A 61 7.65 -22.00 -11.56
C LYS A 61 7.94 -22.09 -10.07
N PHE A 62 8.61 -23.18 -9.68
CA PHE A 62 9.15 -23.32 -8.34
C PHE A 62 10.52 -22.66 -8.28
N VAL A 63 10.71 -21.81 -7.28
CA VAL A 63 11.94 -21.05 -7.11
C VAL A 63 12.61 -21.41 -5.79
N ASP A 64 13.93 -21.44 -5.81
CA ASP A 64 14.78 -21.67 -4.65
C ASP A 64 15.50 -20.38 -4.28
N ASP A 65 16.06 -20.33 -3.08
CA ASP A 65 16.95 -19.27 -2.62
C ASP A 65 18.13 -19.10 -3.59
N ARG A 66 18.06 -18.07 -4.43
CA ARG A 66 19.13 -17.66 -5.35
C ARG A 66 19.59 -16.28 -4.95
N PHE A 67 20.53 -16.25 -4.01
CA PHE A 67 21.07 -15.00 -3.47
C PHE A 67 22.42 -14.65 -4.09
N PRO A 68 22.76 -13.35 -4.15
CA PRO A 68 24.08 -12.91 -4.58
C PRO A 68 25.21 -13.59 -3.81
N THR A 69 26.26 -14.01 -4.54
CA THR A 69 27.42 -14.69 -3.96
C THR A 69 28.65 -13.79 -3.80
N ASP A 70 28.61 -12.54 -4.27
CA ASP A 70 29.66 -11.56 -4.03
C ASP A 70 29.63 -11.03 -2.58
N ASP A 71 30.71 -10.40 -2.13
CA ASP A 71 30.84 -9.96 -0.72
C ASP A 71 29.79 -8.91 -0.31
N ILE A 72 29.46 -7.98 -1.21
CA ILE A 72 28.47 -6.93 -0.95
C ILE A 72 27.10 -7.57 -0.86
N GLY A 73 26.76 -8.40 -1.85
CA GLY A 73 25.54 -9.17 -1.90
C GLY A 73 25.33 -10.06 -0.68
N ARG A 74 26.34 -10.83 -0.27
CA ARG A 74 26.30 -11.66 0.94
C ARG A 74 26.08 -10.85 2.21
N THR A 75 26.70 -9.68 2.31
CA THR A 75 26.52 -8.78 3.46
C THR A 75 25.09 -8.26 3.51
N LEU A 76 24.54 -7.83 2.37
CA LEU A 76 23.15 -7.37 2.29
C LEU A 76 22.16 -8.50 2.63
N VAL A 77 22.41 -9.72 2.15
CA VAL A 77 21.58 -10.89 2.49
C VAL A 77 21.57 -11.13 4.00
N LYS A 78 22.73 -11.05 4.68
CA LYS A 78 22.82 -11.21 6.13
C LYS A 78 22.03 -10.13 6.89
N GLU A 79 22.10 -8.89 6.44
CA GLU A 79 21.36 -7.79 7.06
C GLU A 79 19.84 -7.92 6.85
N CYS A 80 19.42 -8.31 5.64
CA CYS A 80 18.02 -8.63 5.33
C CYS A 80 17.50 -9.80 6.17
N ASP A 81 18.24 -10.90 6.24
CA ASP A 81 17.92 -12.08 7.05
C ASP A 81 17.75 -11.71 8.53
N LYS A 82 18.70 -10.92 9.07
CA LYS A 82 18.65 -10.44 10.44
C LYS A 82 17.38 -9.62 10.72
N GLU A 83 17.02 -8.67 9.85
CA GLU A 83 15.82 -7.84 10.04
C GLU A 83 14.53 -8.67 10.01
N LEU A 84 14.45 -9.63 9.08
CA LEU A 84 13.28 -10.51 8.98
C LEU A 84 13.17 -11.45 10.19
N ARG A 85 14.28 -12.07 10.63
CA ARG A 85 14.31 -12.96 11.82
C ARG A 85 13.95 -12.26 13.12
N MET A 86 14.13 -10.95 13.21
CA MET A 86 13.67 -10.16 14.36
C MET A 86 12.15 -9.97 14.39
N SER A 87 11.47 -10.14 13.26
CA SER A 87 10.04 -9.86 13.11
C SER A 87 9.19 -11.11 12.87
N PHE A 88 9.79 -12.20 12.38
CA PHE A 88 9.11 -13.42 11.99
C PHE A 88 9.60 -14.64 12.79
N ASN A 89 8.67 -15.46 13.25
CA ASN A 89 8.93 -16.72 13.93
C ASN A 89 9.13 -17.86 12.92
N ILE A 90 10.34 -17.94 12.37
CA ILE A 90 10.69 -18.91 11.34
C ILE A 90 11.00 -20.29 11.94
N ASP A 91 11.47 -20.35 13.19
CA ASP A 91 11.89 -21.61 13.83
C ASP A 91 10.72 -22.59 14.04
N LYS A 92 9.49 -22.07 14.13
CA LYS A 92 8.26 -22.88 14.18
C LYS A 92 7.57 -23.03 12.81
N CYS A 93 8.19 -22.56 11.73
CA CYS A 93 7.62 -22.49 10.39
C CYS A 93 6.30 -21.68 10.29
N GLU A 94 5.95 -20.91 11.32
CA GLU A 94 4.71 -20.12 11.36
C GLU A 94 4.75 -19.01 10.31
N ASP A 95 5.88 -18.29 10.21
CA ASP A 95 6.06 -17.15 9.31
C ASP A 95 7.04 -17.43 8.15
N LEU A 96 7.24 -18.72 7.84
CA LEU A 96 8.20 -19.13 6.80
C LEU A 96 7.78 -18.61 5.42
N GLY A 97 6.47 -18.51 5.16
CA GLY A 97 5.91 -18.00 3.91
C GLY A 97 6.31 -16.55 3.65
N GLU A 98 6.05 -15.68 4.61
CA GLU A 98 6.34 -14.24 4.59
C GLU A 98 7.84 -14.01 4.48
N TYR A 99 8.63 -14.69 5.32
CA TYR A 99 10.08 -14.61 5.32
C TYR A 99 10.68 -14.91 3.94
N LYS A 100 10.32 -16.06 3.35
CA LYS A 100 10.86 -16.45 2.03
C LYS A 100 10.38 -15.55 0.91
N THR A 101 9.12 -15.12 0.98
CA THR A 101 8.52 -14.24 -0.04
C THR A 101 9.23 -12.90 -0.10
N LEU A 102 9.42 -12.24 1.05
CA LEU A 102 10.11 -10.95 1.13
C LEU A 102 11.58 -11.06 0.74
N LEU A 103 12.29 -12.07 1.26
CA LEU A 103 13.71 -12.24 1.00
C LEU A 103 13.98 -12.55 -0.48
N TYR A 104 13.22 -13.46 -1.09
CA TYR A 104 13.36 -13.77 -2.51
C TYR A 104 13.06 -12.54 -3.38
N ALA A 105 11.96 -11.83 -3.09
CA ALA A 105 11.54 -10.66 -3.87
C ALA A 105 12.60 -9.55 -3.87
N LYS A 106 13.28 -9.35 -2.73
CA LYS A 106 14.36 -8.37 -2.59
C LYS A 106 15.49 -8.54 -3.60
N PHE A 107 15.86 -9.78 -3.91
CA PHE A 107 17.02 -10.05 -4.74
C PHE A 107 16.69 -10.44 -6.18
N ASN A 108 15.42 -10.66 -6.52
CA ASN A 108 15.03 -11.21 -7.82
C ASN A 108 14.13 -10.28 -8.65
N ASN A 109 13.85 -9.05 -8.19
CA ASN A 109 13.02 -8.05 -8.90
C ASN A 109 11.68 -8.63 -9.37
N VAL A 110 11.02 -9.37 -8.49
CA VAL A 110 9.69 -9.94 -8.73
C VAL A 110 8.64 -9.20 -7.93
N SER A 111 7.41 -9.18 -8.42
CA SER A 111 6.28 -8.67 -7.65
C SER A 111 5.84 -9.73 -6.65
N ILE A 112 5.36 -9.32 -5.48
CA ILE A 112 4.74 -10.22 -4.50
C ILE A 112 3.24 -10.02 -4.48
N LEU A 113 2.48 -11.12 -4.36
CA LEU A 113 1.08 -11.09 -3.99
C LEU A 113 0.98 -11.63 -2.57
N THR A 114 0.69 -10.73 -1.63
CA THR A 114 0.59 -11.03 -0.20
C THR A 114 -0.83 -10.78 0.30
N SER A 115 -1.24 -11.56 1.30
CA SER A 115 -2.38 -11.16 2.11
C SER A 115 -1.99 -9.83 2.78
N GLN A 116 -2.94 -8.96 3.07
CA GLN A 116 -2.60 -7.64 3.63
C GLN A 116 -2.11 -7.69 5.10
N ASP A 117 -1.24 -8.64 5.42
CA ASP A 117 -0.62 -8.79 6.72
C ASP A 117 0.15 -7.51 7.08
N THR A 118 -0.21 -6.94 8.23
CA THR A 118 0.36 -5.68 8.72
C THR A 118 1.88 -5.72 8.88
N THR A 119 2.46 -6.89 9.13
CA THR A 119 3.90 -7.12 9.27
C THR A 119 4.59 -7.05 7.92
N VAL A 120 4.13 -7.82 6.93
CA VAL A 120 4.65 -7.79 5.54
C VAL A 120 4.53 -6.38 4.97
N TRP A 121 3.41 -5.71 5.22
CA TRP A 121 3.21 -4.31 4.85
C TRP A 121 4.21 -3.36 5.51
N SER A 122 4.52 -3.55 6.79
CA SER A 122 5.52 -2.71 7.46
C SER A 122 6.89 -2.80 6.77
N PHE A 123 7.25 -3.98 6.25
CA PHE A 123 8.47 -4.15 5.48
C PHE A 123 8.44 -3.38 4.15
N ILE A 124 7.38 -3.54 3.36
CA ILE A 124 7.27 -2.89 2.04
C ILE A 124 7.20 -1.35 2.16
N THR A 125 6.69 -0.84 3.28
CA THR A 125 6.42 0.60 3.46
C THR A 125 7.46 1.34 4.30
N ARG A 126 8.13 0.67 5.25
CA ARG A 126 8.94 1.32 6.29
C ARG A 126 10.31 0.68 6.53
N SER A 127 10.53 -0.53 6.04
CA SER A 127 11.82 -1.21 6.27
C SER A 127 12.96 -0.51 5.56
N LYS A 128 14.12 -0.51 6.20
CA LYS A 128 15.36 -0.03 5.59
C LYS A 128 15.73 -0.81 4.33
N TYR A 129 15.53 -2.13 4.32
CA TYR A 129 15.99 -2.99 3.23
C TYR A 129 14.87 -3.39 2.27
N PHE A 130 13.61 -3.43 2.71
CA PHE A 130 12.48 -3.95 1.92
C PHE A 130 11.52 -2.87 1.41
N MET A 131 11.75 -1.59 1.74
CA MET A 131 10.91 -0.50 1.25
C MET A 131 10.92 -0.41 -0.27
N GLY A 132 9.73 -0.24 -0.87
CA GLY A 132 9.56 -0.08 -2.31
C GLY A 132 9.54 -1.40 -3.10
N LEU A 133 9.45 -2.54 -2.44
CA LEU A 133 9.18 -3.80 -3.14
C LEU A 133 7.84 -3.73 -3.89
N LYS A 134 7.83 -4.26 -5.11
CA LYS A 134 6.63 -4.33 -5.94
C LYS A 134 5.65 -5.30 -5.31
N CYS A 135 4.49 -4.80 -4.93
CA CYS A 135 3.44 -5.57 -4.28
C CYS A 135 2.14 -5.39 -5.06
N ILE A 136 1.46 -6.50 -5.33
CA ILE A 136 0.09 -6.51 -5.82
C ILE A 136 -0.80 -6.75 -4.61
N THR A 137 -1.74 -5.85 -4.38
CA THR A 137 -2.69 -5.95 -3.27
C THR A 137 -3.95 -6.69 -3.67
N ILE A 138 -4.75 -7.09 -2.68
CA ILE A 138 -6.10 -7.61 -2.95
C ILE A 138 -6.99 -6.54 -3.61
N GLN A 139 -6.79 -5.25 -3.35
CA GLN A 139 -7.52 -4.19 -4.07
C GLN A 139 -7.14 -4.15 -5.56
N ASP A 140 -5.84 -4.20 -5.87
CA ASP A 140 -5.35 -4.24 -7.25
C ASP A 140 -5.90 -5.47 -7.96
N PHE A 141 -5.82 -6.63 -7.30
CA PHE A 141 -6.37 -7.87 -7.83
C PHE A 141 -7.89 -7.80 -8.05
N SER A 142 -8.63 -7.21 -7.11
CA SER A 142 -10.08 -7.00 -7.25
C SER A 142 -10.41 -6.14 -8.47
N TYR A 143 -9.60 -5.11 -8.73
CA TYR A 143 -9.78 -4.27 -9.91
C TYR A 143 -9.47 -5.01 -11.22
N ILE A 144 -8.48 -5.88 -11.24
CA ILE A 144 -8.20 -6.73 -12.41
C ILE A 144 -9.34 -7.71 -12.68
N ILE A 145 -9.95 -8.29 -11.63
CA ILE A 145 -11.18 -9.09 -11.77
C ILE A 145 -12.28 -8.22 -12.37
N TYR A 146 -12.46 -6.99 -11.89
CA TYR A 146 -13.46 -6.07 -12.43
C TYR A 146 -13.25 -5.77 -13.92
N LEU A 147 -12.01 -5.51 -14.35
CA LEU A 147 -11.68 -5.26 -15.75
C LEU A 147 -11.89 -6.49 -16.63
N SER A 148 -11.65 -7.68 -16.09
CA SER A 148 -11.82 -8.95 -16.80
C SER A 148 -13.25 -9.50 -16.77
N ALA A 149 -14.15 -8.87 -16.02
CA ALA A 149 -15.51 -9.35 -15.82
C ALA A 149 -16.37 -9.23 -17.08
N SER A 150 -16.94 -10.36 -17.49
CA SER A 150 -17.82 -10.51 -18.65
C SER A 150 -19.26 -10.07 -18.38
N ASN A 151 -19.67 -10.07 -17.11
CA ASN A 151 -21.06 -9.82 -16.71
C ASN A 151 -21.18 -8.99 -15.43
N LYS A 152 -22.40 -8.52 -15.15
CA LYS A 152 -22.72 -7.66 -14.00
C LYS A 152 -22.46 -8.35 -12.65
N LYS A 153 -22.61 -9.67 -12.58
CA LYS A 153 -22.42 -10.45 -11.33
C LYS A 153 -20.94 -10.49 -10.95
N GLU A 154 -20.05 -10.75 -11.90
CA GLU A 154 -18.59 -10.70 -11.71
C GLU A 154 -18.11 -9.32 -11.31
N ARG A 155 -18.61 -8.26 -11.97
CA ARG A 155 -18.30 -6.87 -11.59
C ARG A 155 -18.73 -6.56 -10.17
N LYS A 156 -19.90 -7.05 -9.74
CA LYS A 156 -20.38 -6.88 -8.35
C LYS A 156 -19.47 -7.62 -7.37
N LEU A 157 -19.07 -8.85 -7.68
CA LEU A 157 -18.15 -9.63 -6.85
C LEU A 157 -16.80 -8.91 -6.67
N ALA A 158 -16.23 -8.39 -7.76
CA ALA A 158 -14.97 -7.65 -7.73
C ALA A 158 -15.05 -6.42 -6.81
N LYS A 159 -16.12 -5.63 -6.92
CA LYS A 159 -16.36 -4.47 -6.03
C LYS A 159 -16.49 -4.90 -4.56
N THR A 160 -17.24 -5.98 -4.31
CA THR A 160 -17.39 -6.52 -2.95
C THR A 160 -16.05 -7.00 -2.38
N LEU A 161 -15.22 -7.65 -3.19
CA LEU A 161 -13.88 -8.08 -2.78
C LEU A 161 -13.03 -6.87 -2.42
N TYR A 162 -12.98 -5.86 -3.28
CA TYR A 162 -12.25 -4.62 -3.01
C TYR A 162 -12.70 -3.98 -1.68
N SER A 163 -14.01 -3.82 -1.47
CA SER A 163 -14.56 -3.19 -0.25
C SER A 163 -14.28 -3.97 1.04
N LYS A 164 -13.98 -5.27 0.98
CA LYS A 164 -13.58 -6.04 2.17
C LYS A 164 -12.18 -5.69 2.67
N PHE A 165 -11.32 -5.21 1.77
CA PHE A 165 -9.90 -4.93 2.05
C PHE A 165 -9.56 -3.43 1.96
N ALA A 166 -10.48 -2.62 1.43
CA ALA A 166 -10.39 -1.17 1.43
C ALA A 166 -11.03 -0.59 2.70
N ARG A 167 -10.55 0.59 3.11
CA ARG A 167 -11.20 1.38 4.16
C ARG A 167 -12.42 2.08 3.59
N GLU A 168 -13.37 2.45 4.45
CA GLU A 168 -14.59 3.16 4.05
C GLU A 168 -14.29 4.46 3.30
N GLU A 169 -13.19 5.13 3.66
CA GLU A 169 -12.76 6.38 3.01
C GLU A 169 -12.20 6.18 1.59
N HIS A 170 -12.14 4.93 1.10
CA HIS A 170 -11.46 4.57 -0.14
C HIS A 170 -12.37 3.81 -1.11
N PRO A 171 -13.47 4.41 -1.59
CA PRO A 171 -14.48 3.70 -2.38
C PRO A 171 -13.91 3.21 -3.72
N PHE A 172 -14.47 2.10 -4.21
CA PHE A 172 -14.02 1.45 -5.45
C PHE A 172 -14.03 2.39 -6.67
N GLU A 173 -15.03 3.26 -6.80
CA GLU A 173 -15.13 4.17 -7.96
C GLU A 173 -13.99 5.20 -8.01
N CYS A 174 -13.50 5.65 -6.85
CA CYS A 174 -12.33 6.52 -6.79
C CYS A 174 -11.08 5.78 -7.23
N PHE A 175 -10.87 4.55 -6.74
CA PHE A 175 -9.74 3.72 -7.18
C PHE A 175 -9.82 3.36 -8.66
N LYS A 176 -11.02 3.12 -9.19
CA LYS A 176 -11.23 2.88 -10.62
C LYS A 176 -10.85 4.10 -11.46
N SER A 177 -11.39 5.29 -11.13
CA SER A 177 -11.11 6.54 -11.85
C SER A 177 -9.61 6.86 -11.81
N PHE A 178 -9.07 6.69 -10.59
CA PHE A 178 -7.73 6.26 -10.28
C PHE A 178 -6.89 5.69 -11.45
N MET A 179 -7.08 4.38 -11.58
CA MET A 179 -6.40 3.47 -12.49
C MET A 179 -6.64 3.83 -13.96
N GLU A 180 -7.85 4.27 -14.30
CA GLU A 180 -8.19 4.67 -15.68
C GLU A 180 -7.33 5.86 -16.16
N ARG A 181 -7.04 6.83 -15.28
CA ARG A 181 -6.12 7.95 -15.57
C ARG A 181 -4.67 7.49 -15.76
N ASN A 182 -4.31 6.35 -15.17
CA ASN A 182 -2.97 5.77 -15.20
C ASN A 182 -2.89 4.55 -16.13
N LYS A 183 -3.72 4.55 -17.19
CA LYS A 183 -3.72 3.53 -18.25
C LYS A 183 -3.91 2.10 -17.73
N ASN A 184 -4.55 1.95 -16.58
CA ASN A 184 -4.76 0.68 -15.87
C ASN A 184 -3.46 -0.06 -15.53
N GLU A 185 -2.32 0.64 -15.45
CA GLU A 185 -1.08 0.04 -14.94
C GLU A 185 -1.23 -0.20 -13.44
N ILE A 186 -0.87 -1.40 -12.99
CA ILE A 186 -0.90 -1.72 -11.55
C ILE A 186 0.18 -0.88 -10.89
N PRO A 187 -0.18 -0.01 -9.93
CA PRO A 187 0.80 0.83 -9.28
C PRO A 187 1.84 -0.05 -8.59
N GLN A 188 3.12 0.19 -8.91
CA GLN A 188 4.22 -0.33 -8.12
C GLN A 188 4.16 0.44 -6.79
N TYR A 189 3.47 -0.10 -5.78
CA TYR A 189 3.23 0.51 -4.46
C TYR A 189 3.55 2.01 -4.41
N ILE A 190 2.54 2.85 -4.64
CA ILE A 190 2.19 4.11 -3.95
C ILE A 190 1.04 4.69 -4.77
N GLU A 191 -0.17 4.67 -4.23
CA GLU A 191 -1.19 5.60 -4.75
C GLU A 191 -2.09 6.14 -3.66
N TYR A 192 -2.55 5.27 -2.76
CA TYR A 192 -3.41 5.75 -1.68
C TYR A 192 -2.66 6.59 -0.64
N GLU A 193 -1.34 6.41 -0.49
CA GLU A 193 -0.50 7.35 0.25
C GLU A 193 -0.10 8.59 -0.55
N ASN A 194 -0.04 8.53 -1.90
CA ASN A 194 0.11 9.72 -2.77
C ASN A 194 -1.16 10.59 -2.80
N ASN A 195 -2.36 10.02 -2.63
CA ASN A 195 -3.60 10.78 -2.46
C ASN A 195 -3.55 11.75 -1.28
N ARG A 196 -2.69 11.50 -0.26
CA ARG A 196 -2.45 12.48 0.82
C ARG A 196 -1.70 13.74 0.36
N ILE A 197 -0.86 13.62 -0.67
CA ILE A 197 -0.17 14.75 -1.32
C ILE A 197 -1.17 15.56 -2.15
N GLN A 198 -2.09 14.89 -2.86
CA GLN A 198 -3.20 15.57 -3.54
C GLN A 198 -4.17 16.28 -2.58
N ASN A 199 -4.38 15.76 -1.36
CA ASN A 199 -5.18 16.46 -0.33
C ASN A 199 -4.53 17.77 0.13
N TYR A 200 -3.19 17.88 0.10
CA TYR A 200 -2.48 19.13 0.37
C TYR A 200 -2.65 20.13 -0.78
N GLU A 201 -2.52 19.67 -2.02
CA GLU A 201 -2.77 20.48 -3.22
C GLU A 201 -4.23 20.96 -3.28
N GLN A 202 -5.21 20.13 -2.91
CA GLN A 202 -6.62 20.52 -2.78
C GLN A 202 -6.86 21.50 -1.64
N LEU A 203 -6.24 21.33 -0.47
CA LEU A 203 -6.37 22.29 0.63
C LEU A 203 -5.83 23.68 0.24
N LEU A 204 -4.71 23.73 -0.47
CA LEU A 204 -4.15 24.97 -1.02
C LEU A 204 -5.09 25.59 -2.07
N GLN A 205 -5.69 24.75 -2.91
CA GLN A 205 -6.59 25.19 -3.98
C GLN A 205 -7.94 25.68 -3.45
N GLU A 206 -8.57 24.98 -2.51
CA GLU A 206 -9.81 25.41 -1.85
C GLU A 206 -9.61 26.72 -1.06
N TYR A 207 -8.43 26.90 -0.46
CA TYR A 207 -8.06 28.15 0.18
C TYR A 207 -7.92 29.28 -0.84
N ALA A 208 -7.23 29.06 -1.97
CA ALA A 208 -7.15 30.04 -3.05
C ALA A 208 -8.53 30.38 -3.64
N GLU A 209 -9.42 29.39 -3.77
CA GLU A 209 -10.78 29.56 -4.28
C GLU A 209 -11.71 30.29 -3.29
N TYR A 210 -11.54 30.10 -1.97
CA TYR A 210 -12.31 30.81 -0.93
C TYR A 210 -12.00 32.32 -0.88
N TYR A 211 -10.83 32.74 -1.34
CA TYR A 211 -10.39 34.14 -1.41
C TYR A 211 -10.32 34.65 -2.87
N SER A 212 -11.06 34.02 -3.79
CA SER A 212 -10.97 34.13 -5.26
C SER A 212 -11.18 35.51 -5.91
N ASP A 213 -11.38 36.58 -5.15
CA ASP A 213 -11.43 37.95 -5.71
C ASP A 213 -10.02 38.58 -5.86
N ASP A 214 -8.96 37.98 -5.27
CA ASP A 214 -7.57 38.45 -5.39
C ASP A 214 -6.65 37.42 -6.09
N CYS A 215 -5.65 37.90 -6.83
CA CYS A 215 -4.58 37.05 -7.37
C CYS A 215 -3.67 36.58 -6.23
N ILE A 216 -3.94 35.37 -5.70
CA ILE A 216 -3.23 34.82 -4.55
C ILE A 216 -1.98 34.04 -4.99
N ASP A 217 -0.84 34.32 -4.35
CA ASP A 217 0.40 33.55 -4.50
C ASP A 217 0.37 32.28 -3.62
N MET A 218 0.40 31.12 -4.28
CA MET A 218 0.38 29.80 -3.63
C MET A 218 1.57 29.57 -2.68
N MET A 219 2.73 30.19 -2.92
CA MET A 219 3.86 30.09 -2.00
C MET A 219 3.59 30.85 -0.70
N GLN A 220 2.90 31.99 -0.78
CA GLN A 220 2.49 32.75 0.39
C GLN A 220 1.46 31.98 1.22
N VAL A 221 0.48 31.35 0.58
CA VAL A 221 -0.52 30.49 1.25
C VAL A 221 0.15 29.34 2.00
N SER A 222 1.07 28.63 1.35
CA SER A 222 1.83 27.55 1.97
C SER A 222 2.62 28.04 3.20
N TYR A 223 3.28 29.20 3.09
CA TYR A 223 4.03 29.81 4.19
C TYR A 223 3.14 30.22 5.37
N GLU A 224 1.92 30.69 5.12
CA GLU A 224 0.97 31.06 6.17
C GLU A 224 0.41 29.85 6.92
N ILE A 225 0.08 28.77 6.20
CA ILE A 225 -0.34 27.49 6.81
C ILE A 225 0.77 26.93 7.70
N GLU A 226 2.02 26.95 7.22
CA GLU A 226 3.20 26.52 7.98
C GLU A 226 3.40 27.37 9.26
N ASN A 227 3.30 28.69 9.16
CA ASN A 227 3.49 29.57 10.32
C ASN A 227 2.37 29.42 11.35
N ALA A 228 1.13 29.23 10.90
CA ALA A 228 0.00 29.00 11.80
C ALA A 228 0.15 27.69 12.58
N ALA A 229 0.58 26.62 11.90
CA ALA A 229 0.87 25.34 12.54
C ALA A 229 2.00 25.44 13.58
N LYS A 230 2.99 26.32 13.36
CA LYS A 230 4.09 26.57 14.32
C LYS A 230 3.65 27.40 15.53
N LEU A 231 2.82 28.44 15.31
CA LEU A 231 2.35 29.34 16.37
C LEU A 231 1.26 28.71 17.25
N HIS A 232 0.54 27.73 16.72
CA HIS A 232 -0.56 27.06 17.40
C HIS A 232 -0.34 25.53 17.42
N PRO A 233 0.68 25.06 18.15
CA PRO A 233 0.95 23.63 18.27
C PRO A 233 -0.23 22.91 18.93
N ASN A 234 -0.43 21.64 18.59
CA ASN A 234 -1.45 20.76 19.19
C ASN A 234 -2.91 21.15 18.84
N THR A 235 -3.11 21.74 17.66
CA THR A 235 -4.43 22.12 17.13
C THR A 235 -4.76 21.33 15.86
N CYS A 236 -6.00 21.43 15.34
CA CYS A 236 -6.35 20.81 14.05
C CYS A 236 -5.47 21.27 12.88
N ILE A 237 -5.05 22.54 12.85
CA ILE A 237 -4.15 23.07 11.82
C ILE A 237 -2.76 22.42 11.93
N SER A 238 -2.25 22.28 13.16
CA SER A 238 -1.01 21.53 13.44
C SER A 238 -1.14 20.03 13.10
N CYS A 239 -2.32 19.44 13.29
CA CYS A 239 -2.64 18.05 12.98
C CYS A 239 -2.67 17.77 11.48
N ILE A 240 -3.28 18.69 10.72
CA ILE A 240 -3.40 18.63 9.26
C ILE A 240 -2.00 18.82 8.65
N TYR A 241 -1.25 19.84 9.08
CA TYR A 241 0.12 20.10 8.63
C TYR A 241 1.11 18.97 8.95
N SER A 242 1.06 18.40 10.18
CA SER A 242 1.95 17.29 10.58
C SER A 242 1.71 15.98 9.86
N ARG A 243 0.53 15.77 9.26
CA ARG A 243 0.23 14.61 8.42
C ARG A 243 0.75 14.75 6.98
N MET A 244 1.27 15.92 6.60
CA MET A 244 1.66 16.27 5.23
C MET A 244 3.16 16.53 5.06
N ASP A 245 3.86 17.08 6.05
CA ASP A 245 5.31 17.29 5.98
C ASP A 245 6.10 16.03 6.39
N LYS A 246 6.78 15.41 5.40
CA LYS A 246 7.59 14.19 5.56
C LYS A 246 8.82 14.41 6.47
N ASN A 247 9.23 15.64 6.73
CA ASN A 247 10.44 15.93 7.52
C ASN A 247 10.20 16.17 9.01
N ARG A 248 8.95 16.14 9.50
CA ARG A 248 8.60 16.37 10.92
C ARG A 248 7.61 15.36 11.50
N CYS A 249 7.37 14.26 10.80
CA CYS A 249 6.46 13.23 11.25
C CYS A 249 7.21 12.24 12.16
N ASP A 250 6.86 12.19 13.44
CA ASP A 250 7.29 11.10 14.32
C ASP A 250 6.46 9.86 13.98
N TYR A 251 7.03 8.99 13.14
CA TYR A 251 6.32 7.87 12.49
C TYR A 251 5.86 6.75 13.45
N LEU A 252 6.21 6.82 14.75
CA LEU A 252 5.86 5.83 15.76
C LEU A 252 4.46 6.02 16.38
N ILE A 253 3.78 7.16 16.15
CA ILE A 253 2.47 7.43 16.75
C ILE A 253 1.43 7.64 15.64
N ARG A 254 0.72 6.57 15.24
CA ARG A 254 -0.47 6.64 14.36
C ARG A 254 -1.72 7.16 15.12
N LYS A 255 -1.58 8.25 15.85
CA LYS A 255 -2.66 9.14 16.31
C LYS A 255 -2.09 10.55 16.17
N CYS A 256 -2.91 11.53 15.75
CA CYS A 256 -2.49 12.92 15.96
C CYS A 256 -2.12 13.03 17.43
N LYS A 257 -0.94 13.56 17.77
CA LYS A 257 -0.17 13.25 18.99
C LYS A 257 -0.92 13.40 20.35
N TYR A 258 -2.20 13.81 20.36
CA TYR A 258 -2.99 14.19 21.52
C TYR A 258 -4.52 13.89 21.47
N GLU A 259 -5.06 13.08 20.54
CA GLU A 259 -6.50 12.68 20.52
C GLU A 259 -7.57 13.81 20.38
N TYR A 260 -7.32 14.87 19.60
CA TYR A 260 -8.30 15.98 19.45
C TYR A 260 -9.41 15.74 18.42
N SER A 261 -10.60 16.31 18.71
CA SER A 261 -11.74 16.35 17.80
C SER A 261 -11.68 17.61 16.93
N PHE A 262 -11.82 17.47 15.60
CA PHE A 262 -11.81 18.60 14.65
C PHE A 262 -12.93 19.63 14.87
N ASN A 263 -13.92 19.31 15.72
CA ASN A 263 -15.10 20.13 16.00
C ASN A 263 -15.19 20.59 17.46
N ASP A 264 -14.11 20.49 18.24
CA ASP A 264 -14.11 21.08 19.59
C ASP A 264 -14.03 22.62 19.54
N ASN A 265 -14.47 23.27 20.62
CA ASN A 265 -14.55 24.73 20.70
C ASN A 265 -13.19 25.42 20.60
N ASP A 266 -12.10 24.75 20.98
CA ASP A 266 -10.74 25.31 20.86
C ASP A 266 -10.28 25.31 19.39
N CYS A 267 -10.60 24.26 18.62
CA CYS A 267 -10.37 24.24 17.18
C CYS A 267 -11.21 25.28 16.44
N ILE A 268 -12.48 25.45 16.82
CA ILE A 268 -13.36 26.47 16.22
C ILE A 268 -12.82 27.88 16.54
N ASN A 269 -12.43 28.15 17.78
CA ASN A 269 -11.85 29.44 18.17
C ASN A 269 -10.52 29.73 17.46
N ILE A 270 -9.67 28.72 17.27
CA ILE A 270 -8.39 28.89 16.57
C ILE A 270 -8.60 29.06 15.07
N ARG A 271 -9.56 28.35 14.47
CA ARG A 271 -10.02 28.59 13.09
C ARG A 271 -10.55 30.02 12.94
N ASP A 272 -11.36 30.50 13.87
CA ASP A 272 -11.93 31.86 13.83
C ASP A 272 -10.89 32.97 14.10
N VAL A 273 -9.84 32.70 14.88
CA VAL A 273 -8.70 33.63 15.09
C VAL A 273 -7.77 33.64 13.87
N PHE A 274 -7.56 32.48 13.25
CA PHE A 274 -6.78 32.33 12.03
C PHE A 274 -7.49 33.01 10.85
N ASP A 275 -8.78 32.73 10.65
CA ASP A 275 -9.65 33.37 9.66
C ASP A 275 -9.70 34.88 9.86
N ARG A 276 -9.76 35.38 11.10
CA ARG A 276 -9.71 36.84 11.38
C ARG A 276 -8.36 37.47 11.05
N ARG A 277 -7.23 36.82 11.35
CA ARG A 277 -5.89 37.33 11.00
C ARG A 277 -5.69 37.42 9.49
N ILE A 278 -6.20 36.44 8.74
CA ILE A 278 -6.14 36.42 7.28
C ILE A 278 -7.06 37.48 6.69
N ARG A 279 -8.33 37.57 7.15
CA ARG A 279 -9.29 38.60 6.72
C ARG A 279 -8.81 40.04 7.01
N SER A 280 -7.94 40.25 8.00
CA SER A 280 -7.36 41.56 8.32
C SER A 280 -6.19 41.99 7.42
N ARG A 281 -5.70 41.10 6.54
CA ARG A 281 -4.61 41.39 5.58
C ARG A 281 -5.11 41.74 4.17
N GLY A 282 -6.37 41.45 3.85
CA GLY A 282 -7.04 41.81 2.59
C GLY A 282 -7.84 43.13 2.65
N ARG A 283 -7.41 44.10 3.46
CA ARG A 283 -7.90 45.48 3.47
C ARG A 283 -6.74 46.45 3.41
#